data_AF-A0A2G9PY97-F1
#
_entry.id   AF-A0A2G9PY97-F1
#
_cell.length_a   1.000
_cell.length_b   1.000
_cell.length_c   1.000
_cell.angle_alpha   90.00
_cell.angle_beta   90.00
_cell.angle_gamma   90.00
#
_symmetry.space_group_name_H-M   'P 1'
#
loop_
_entity.id
_entity.type
_entity.pdbx_description
1 polymer ?
#
loop_
_entity_poly.entity_id
_entity_poly.type
_entity_poly.pdbx_seq_one_letter_code
_entity_poly.pdbx_strand_id
1 'polypeptide(L)' 'MIKRFLGIGWKSKIIFKRLTAYVSINRLIVEGCSLEKGKVIYSYLAEDKKGRKIIVTYLDGKKANKFKV' A
#
# COMPACT_ATOMS: atom_id res chain seq x y z
N MET A 1 -14.33 3.45 -7.17
CA MET A 1 -13.71 2.12 -7.01
C MET A 1 -14.36 1.43 -5.81
N ILE A 2 -15.11 0.35 -6.04
CA ILE A 2 -15.65 -0.48 -4.96
C ILE A 2 -14.52 -1.44 -4.57
N LYS A 3 -13.95 -1.28 -3.37
CA LYS A 3 -12.91 -2.17 -2.85
C LYS A 3 -13.57 -3.20 -1.93
N ARG A 4 -13.34 -4.49 -2.16
CA ARG A 4 -13.79 -5.57 -1.26
C ARG A 4 -12.78 -5.72 -0.12
N PHE A 5 -13.23 -5.56 1.13
CA PHE A 5 -12.41 -5.88 2.29
C PHE A 5 -12.27 -7.41 2.40
N LEU A 6 -11.03 -7.90 2.54
CA LEU A 6 -10.74 -9.35 2.60
C LEU A 6 -10.67 -9.88 4.04
N GLY A 7 -11.16 -9.13 5.03
CA GLY A 7 -11.24 -9.60 6.42
C GLY A 7 -9.98 -9.41 7.26
N ILE A 8 -8.89 -8.88 6.69
CA ILE A 8 -7.63 -8.69 7.42
C ILE A 8 -7.26 -7.20 7.47
N GLY A 9 -7.20 -6.67 8.68
CA GLY A 9 -6.67 -5.34 8.98
C GLY A 9 -5.55 -5.44 10.00
N TRP A 10 -4.57 -4.54 9.93
CA TRP A 10 -3.48 -4.48 10.91
C TRP A 10 -3.10 -3.03 11.19
N LYS A 11 -2.43 -2.81 12.33
CA LYS A 11 -1.84 -1.52 12.70
C LYS A 11 -0.33 -1.62 12.56
N SER A 12 0.29 -0.57 12.03
CA SER A 12 1.74 -0.45 11.88
C SER A 12 2.23 0.82 12.55
N LYS A 13 3.47 0.79 13.05
CA LYS A 13 4.17 1.99 13.51
C LYS A 13 5.11 2.47 12.40
N ILE A 14 5.24 3.78 12.26
CA ILE A 14 6.23 4.38 11.37
C ILE A 14 7.56 4.42 12.13
N ILE A 15 8.62 3.94 11.48
CA ILE A 15 9.98 3.99 11.99
C ILE A 15 10.80 4.88 11.06
N PHE A 16 11.53 5.83 11.63
CA PHE A 16 12.44 6.68 10.86
C PHE A 16 13.86 6.15 11.00
N LYS A 17 14.56 5.94 9.88
CA LYS A 17 16.01 5.74 9.85
C LYS A 17 16.62 6.74 8.89
N ARG A 18 17.40 7.69 9.43
CA ARG A 18 17.93 8.84 8.67
C ARG A 18 16.78 9.57 7.96
N LEU A 19 16.89 9.78 6.65
CA LEU A 19 15.90 10.48 5.82
C LEU A 19 14.80 9.55 5.28
N THR A 20 14.75 8.28 5.71
CA THR A 20 13.78 7.30 5.19
C THR A 20 12.82 6.87 6.30
N ALA A 21 11.52 6.97 6.00
CA ALA A 21 10.46 6.42 6.83
C ALA A 21 10.11 5.00 6.35
N TYR A 22 9.92 4.10 7.31
CA TYR A 22 9.57 2.70 7.09
C TYR A 22 8.23 2.42 7.76
N VAL A 23 7.37 1.68 7.07
CA VAL A 23 6.13 1.12 7.63
C VAL A 23 6.25 -0.40 7.61
N SER A 24 5.97 -1.04 8.74
CA SER A 24 5.94 -2.51 8.80
C SER A 24 4.68 -3.04 8.11
N ILE A 25 4.81 -4.15 7.40
CA ILE A 25 3.67 -4.93 6.90
C ILE A 25 3.54 -6.17 7.79
N ASN A 26 2.31 -6.55 8.13
CA ASN A 26 2.07 -7.77 8.90
C ASN A 26 2.59 -9.01 8.14
N ARG A 27 3.28 -9.91 8.83
CA ARG A 27 3.89 -11.11 8.24
C ARG A 27 2.88 -11.98 7.47
N LEU A 28 1.66 -12.16 7.99
CA LEU A 28 0.62 -12.95 7.33
C LEU A 28 0.19 -12.34 5.98
N ILE A 29 0.24 -11.01 5.85
CA ILE A 29 -0.04 -10.33 4.58
C ILE A 29 1.10 -10.58 3.60
N VAL A 30 2.35 -10.52 4.05
CA VAL A 30 3.52 -10.81 3.20
C VAL A 30 3.45 -12.24 2.65
N GLU A 31 3.18 -13.21 3.52
CA GLU A 31 3.04 -14.62 3.15
C GLU A 31 1.82 -14.86 2.24
N GLY A 32 0.66 -14.34 2.62
CA GLY A 32 -0.59 -14.50 1.85
C GLY A 32 -0.58 -13.81 0.49
N CYS A 33 0.26 -12.79 0.30
CA CYS A 33 0.48 -12.13 -0.99
C CYS A 33 1.71 -12.66 -1.73
N SER A 34 2.38 -13.70 -1.21
CA SER A 34 3.61 -14.28 -1.78
C SER A 34 4.66 -13.21 -2.10
N LEU A 35 4.80 -12.24 -1.21
CA LEU A 35 5.80 -11.18 -1.31
C LEU A 35 7.16 -11.72 -0.86
N GLU A 36 8.17 -11.51 -1.69
CA GLU A 36 9.54 -12.00 -1.47
C GLU A 36 10.52 -10.84 -1.50
N LYS A 37 11.69 -11.03 -0.88
CA LYS A 37 12.78 -10.06 -0.93
C LYS A 37 13.14 -9.80 -2.40
N GLY A 38 13.16 -8.53 -2.79
CA GLY A 38 13.47 -8.10 -4.16
C GLY A 38 12.24 -7.91 -5.06
N LYS A 39 11.05 -8.37 -4.65
CA LYS A 39 9.80 -7.99 -5.34
C LYS A 39 9.49 -6.51 -5.10
N VAL A 40 8.97 -5.86 -6.13
CA VAL A 40 8.60 -4.44 -6.11
C VAL A 40 7.11 -4.31 -5.80
N ILE A 41 6.78 -3.38 -4.90
CA ILE A 41 5.41 -2.94 -4.62
C ILE A 41 5.29 -1.47 -5.01
N TYR A 42 4.09 -1.06 -5.42
CA TYR A 42 3.84 0.29 -5.92
C TYR A 42 2.90 1.02 -4.97
N SER A 43 3.40 2.05 -4.30
CA SER A 43 2.64 2.84 -3.34
C SER A 43 2.37 4.25 -3.88
N TYR A 44 1.12 4.69 -3.76
CA TYR A 44 0.65 6.00 -4.23
C TYR A 44 -0.04 6.76 -3.11
N LEU A 45 0.18 8.08 -3.07
CA LEU A 45 -0.61 8.99 -2.24
C LEU A 45 -1.94 9.27 -2.95
N ALA A 46 -3.05 9.15 -2.23
CA ALA A 46 -4.38 9.46 -2.73
C ALA A 46 -5.22 10.12 -1.62
N GLU A 47 -6.44 10.55 -1.99
CA GLU A 47 -7.43 11.07 -1.06
C GLU A 47 -8.73 10.26 -1.16
N ASP A 48 -9.43 10.09 -0.04
CA ASP A 48 -10.77 9.52 -0.05
C ASP A 48 -11.85 10.58 -0.31
N LYS A 49 -13.13 10.16 -0.36
CA LYS A 49 -14.27 11.07 -0.60
C LYS A 49 -14.42 12.20 0.44
N LYS A 50 -13.75 12.10 1.59
CA LYS A 50 -13.77 13.09 2.67
C LYS A 50 -12.48 13.92 2.71
N GLY A 51 -11.63 13.82 1.68
CA GLY A 51 -10.32 14.51 1.63
C GLY A 51 -9.28 13.93 2.58
N ARG A 52 -9.50 12.73 3.14
CA ARG A 52 -8.50 12.11 4.01
C ARG A 52 -7.39 11.52 3.16
N LYS A 53 -6.15 11.86 3.49
CA LYS A 53 -4.96 11.29 2.84
C LYS A 53 -4.88 9.79 3.13
N ILE A 54 -4.68 9.00 2.09
CA ILE A 54 -4.53 7.55 2.14
C ILE A 54 -3.30 7.14 1.32
N ILE A 55 -2.63 6.07 1.75
CA ILE A 55 -1.58 5.41 0.96
C ILE A 55 -2.21 4.16 0.36
N VAL A 56 -2.11 4.01 -0.95
CA VAL A 56 -2.61 2.82 -1.67
C VAL A 56 -1.41 2.06 -2.22
N THR A 57 -1.26 0.82 -1.78
CA THR A 57 -0.19 -0.07 -2.26
C THR A 57 -0.79 -1.15 -3.15
N TYR A 58 -0.22 -1.31 -4.34
CA TYR A 58 -0.53 -2.37 -5.29
C TYR A 58 0.62 -3.38 -5.36
N LEU A 59 0.27 -4.66 -5.47
CA LEU A 59 1.23 -5.77 -5.62
C LEU A 59 1.70 -5.90 -7.08
N ASP A 60 0.94 -5.37 -8.04
CA ASP A 60 1.27 -5.31 -9.45
C ASP A 60 1.39 -3.86 -9.93
N GLY A 61 2.41 -3.60 -10.74
CA GLY A 61 2.63 -2.31 -11.38
C GLY A 61 1.79 -2.15 -12.64
N LYS A 62 0.45 -2.22 -12.55
CA LYS A 62 -0.37 -1.80 -13.70
C LYS A 62 -0.41 -0.28 -13.71
N LYS A 63 0.18 0.33 -14.75
CA LYS A 63 0.03 1.76 -15.04
C LYS A 63 -1.45 2.09 -14.93
N ALA A 64 -1.81 2.97 -13.99
CA ALA A 64 -3.13 3.60 -13.99
C ALA A 64 -3.27 4.26 -15.36
N ASN A 65 -4.05 3.65 -16.25
CA ASN A 65 -4.21 4.13 -17.61
C ASN A 65 -4.95 5.48 -17.51
N LYS A 66 -4.20 6.55 -17.78
CA LYS A 66 -4.62 7.93 -18.07
C LYS A 66 -5.85 8.44 -17.30
N PHE A 67 -5.62 9.18 -16.22
CA PHE A 67 -6.45 10.36 -15.98
C PHE A 67 -6.20 11.32 -17.16
N LYS A 68 -7.08 11.30 -18.16
CA LYS A 68 -7.30 12.47 -19.01
C LYS A 68 -7.98 13.50 -18.10
N VAL A 69 -7.17 14.45 -17.60
CA VAL A 69 -7.66 15.76 -17.20
C VAL A 69 -7.85 16.55 -18.48
#